data_AF-S7HSL1-F1
#
_entry.id   AF-S7HSL1-F1
#
_cell.length_a   1.000
_cell.length_b   1.000
_cell.length_c   1.000
_cell.angle_alpha   90.00
_cell.angle_beta   90.00
_cell.angle_gamma   90.00
#
_symmetry.space_group_name_H-M   'P 1'
#
loop_
_entity.id
_entity.type
_entity.pdbx_description
1 polymer ?
#
loop_
_entity_poly.entity_id
_entity_poly.type
_entity_poly.pdbx_seq_one_letter_code
_entity_poly.pdbx_strand_id
1 'polypeptide(L)'
;MPTISQLVRKGRQVAVTKSTAPALKNCPQKRGVCTRVYTATPKKPNSALRKVARVRLTNSIEVTAYIPGIGHNLQEHSVVLIRGGRVKDLPGVRYHIVAVPWIQLA
;
A
#
# COMPACT_ATOMS: atom_id res chain seq x y z
N MET A 1 36.23 -3.27 16.43
CA MET A 1 36.60 -3.86 15.12
C MET A 1 36.82 -5.35 15.35
N PRO A 2 36.08 -6.27 14.70
CA PRO A 2 36.20 -7.69 14.99
C PRO A 2 37.51 -8.29 14.45
N THR A 3 38.08 -9.25 15.18
CA THR A 3 39.30 -9.97 14.77
C THR A 3 38.99 -11.03 13.70
N ILE A 4 40.01 -11.46 12.95
CA ILE A 4 39.86 -12.50 11.91
C ILE A 4 39.34 -13.81 12.52
N SER A 5 39.81 -14.20 13.72
CA SER A 5 39.33 -15.39 14.42
C SER A 5 37.85 -15.32 14.82
N GLN A 6 37.33 -14.12 15.11
CA GLN A 6 35.90 -13.90 15.36
C GLN A 6 35.07 -14.08 14.08
N LEU A 7 35.57 -13.60 12.93
CA LEU A 7 34.90 -13.75 11.64
C LEU A 7 34.91 -15.18 11.12
N VAL A 8 35.97 -15.94 11.39
CA VAL A 8 36.07 -17.37 11.06
C VAL A 8 35.06 -18.19 11.89
N ARG A 9 34.88 -17.86 13.18
CA ARG A 9 33.90 -18.53 14.05
C ARG A 9 32.46 -18.09 13.79
N LYS A 10 32.23 -16.82 13.48
CA LYS A 10 30.92 -16.22 13.18
C LYS A 10 31.07 -15.25 12.00
N GLY A 11 30.71 -15.73 10.81
CA GLY A 11 30.69 -14.92 9.61
C GLY A 11 29.77 -13.70 9.74
N ARG A 12 30.03 -12.67 8.94
CA ARG A 12 29.12 -11.51 8.86
C ARG A 12 27.80 -11.96 8.26
N GLN A 13 26.70 -11.53 8.87
CA GLN A 13 25.37 -11.73 8.34
C GLN A 13 24.92 -10.48 7.60
N VAL A 14 24.34 -10.66 6.41
CA VAL A 14 23.71 -9.56 5.67
C VAL A 14 22.37 -9.25 6.33
N ALA A 15 22.14 -7.96 6.63
CA ALA A 15 20.87 -7.53 7.18
C ALA A 15 19.76 -7.69 6.14
N VAL A 16 18.74 -8.50 6.45
CA VAL A 16 17.60 -8.72 5.55
C VAL A 16 16.63 -7.54 5.66
N THR A 17 16.41 -6.83 4.54
CA THR A 17 15.43 -5.73 4.47
C THR A 17 14.04 -6.26 4.12
N LYS A 18 13.01 -5.79 4.85
CA LYS A 18 11.61 -6.11 4.53
C LYS A 18 11.06 -5.14 3.48
N SER A 19 10.28 -5.66 2.54
CA SER A 19 9.59 -4.82 1.55
C SER A 19 8.60 -3.87 2.23
N THR A 20 8.55 -2.63 1.72
CA THR A 20 7.60 -1.61 2.16
C THR A 20 6.16 -1.93 1.74
N ALA A 21 6.00 -2.73 0.67
CA ALA A 21 4.72 -3.09 0.05
C ALA A 21 4.55 -4.61 -0.06
N PRO A 22 4.39 -5.34 1.06
CA PRO A 22 4.36 -6.80 1.07
C PRO A 22 3.19 -7.41 0.28
N ALA A 23 2.05 -6.72 0.21
CA ALA A 23 0.86 -7.24 -0.47
C ALA A 23 1.01 -7.29 -2.00
N LEU A 24 1.96 -6.56 -2.57
CA LEU A 24 2.21 -6.57 -4.02
C LEU A 24 3.07 -7.76 -4.47
N LYS A 25 3.71 -8.52 -3.56
CA LYS A 25 4.55 -9.69 -3.90
C LYS A 25 5.48 -9.43 -5.12
N ASN A 26 6.26 -8.34 -5.09
CA ASN A 26 7.16 -7.89 -6.17
C ASN A 26 6.49 -7.52 -7.51
N CYS A 27 5.16 -7.44 -7.59
CA CYS A 27 4.48 -6.85 -8.75
C CYS A 27 4.49 -5.31 -8.63
N PRO A 28 4.63 -4.57 -9.75
CA PRO A 28 4.57 -3.10 -9.72
C PRO A 28 3.16 -2.61 -9.34
N GLN A 29 2.13 -3.30 -9.82
CA GLN A 29 0.73 -2.98 -9.61
C GLN A 29 -0.09 -4.27 -9.42
N LYS A 30 -1.20 -4.17 -8.71
CA LYS A 30 -2.18 -5.26 -8.60
C LYS A 30 -3.60 -4.75 -8.71
N ARG A 31 -4.44 -5.58 -9.32
CA ARG A 31 -5.90 -5.39 -9.37
C ARG A 31 -6.51 -5.77 -8.02
N GLY A 32 -7.57 -5.06 -7.65
CA GLY A 32 -8.40 -5.38 -6.50
C GLY A 32 -9.79 -4.80 -6.63
N VAL A 33 -10.66 -5.19 -5.70
CA VAL A 33 -12.06 -4.74 -5.61
C VAL A 33 -12.22 -3.94 -4.33
N CYS A 34 -12.81 -2.74 -4.42
CA CYS A 34 -13.09 -1.90 -3.26
C CYS A 34 -14.16 -2.57 -2.38
N THR A 35 -13.83 -2.84 -1.11
CA THR A 35 -14.79 -3.35 -0.12
C THR A 35 -15.56 -2.21 0.52
N ARG A 36 -14.88 -1.09 0.81
CA ARG A 36 -15.47 0.08 1.46
C ARG A 36 -14.68 1.34 1.11
N VAL A 37 -15.38 2.42 0.77
CA VAL A 37 -14.81 3.75 0.54
C VAL A 37 -15.19 4.64 1.72
N TYR A 38 -14.21 5.32 2.32
CA TYR A 38 -14.45 6.18 3.48
C TYR A 38 -13.36 7.25 3.63
N THR A 39 -13.56 8.18 4.55
CA THR A 39 -12.59 9.22 4.88
C THR A 39 -11.89 8.93 6.20
N ALA A 40 -10.58 9.16 6.26
CA ALA A 40 -9.77 9.02 7.47
C ALA A 40 -9.08 10.34 7.81
N THR A 41 -8.92 10.61 9.10
CA THR A 41 -8.16 11.75 9.61
C THR A 41 -6.66 11.41 9.67
N PRO A 42 -5.77 12.34 9.31
CA PRO A 42 -4.33 12.14 9.37
C PRO A 42 -3.81 12.14 10.82
N LYS A 43 -2.57 11.69 10.99
CA LYS A 43 -1.85 11.83 12.26
C LYS A 43 -1.58 13.32 12.55
N LYS A 44 -1.74 13.73 13.82
CA LYS A 44 -1.25 15.02 14.33
C LYS A 44 0.23 15.21 13.91
N PRO A 45 0.67 16.36 13.39
CA PRO A 45 0.15 17.73 13.50
C PRO A 45 -0.87 18.15 12.44
N ASN A 46 -1.11 17.33 11.43
CA ASN A 46 -1.93 17.71 10.28
C ASN A 46 -3.43 17.52 10.60
N SER A 47 -4.29 18.32 9.97
CA SER A 47 -5.75 18.20 10.02
C SER A 47 -6.31 18.26 8.59
N ALA A 48 -7.02 17.21 8.18
CA ALA A 48 -7.69 17.11 6.87
C ALA A 48 -8.61 15.87 6.84
N LEU A 49 -9.47 15.79 5.83
CA LEU A 49 -10.19 14.56 5.49
C LEU A 49 -9.50 13.89 4.30
N ARG A 50 -8.88 12.73 4.53
CA ARG A 50 -8.19 11.96 3.48
C ARG A 50 -9.10 10.85 2.98
N LYS A 51 -9.25 10.74 1.66
CA LYS A 51 -10.10 9.74 1.01
C LYS A 51 -9.33 8.43 0.88
N VAL A 52 -9.89 7.36 1.42
CA VAL A 52 -9.27 6.04 1.45
C VAL A 52 -10.27 4.97 1.06
N ALA A 53 -9.78 3.86 0.52
CA ALA A 53 -10.59 2.68 0.25
C ALA A 53 -9.94 1.44 0.87
N ARG A 54 -10.77 0.56 1.43
CA ARG A 54 -10.41 -0.83 1.67
C ARG A 54 -10.55 -1.57 0.36
N VAL A 55 -9.50 -2.29 -0.03
CA VAL A 55 -9.45 -3.00 -1.29
C VAL A 55 -8.98 -4.42 -1.04
N ARG A 56 -9.77 -5.38 -1.53
CA ARG A 56 -9.41 -6.79 -1.57
C ARG A 56 -8.68 -7.07 -2.88
N LEU A 57 -7.39 -7.38 -2.77
CA LEU A 57 -6.55 -7.71 -3.93
C LEU A 57 -6.85 -9.11 -4.46
N THR A 58 -6.42 -9.40 -5.69
CA THR A 58 -6.54 -10.75 -6.30
C THR A 58 -5.80 -11.85 -5.53
N ASN A 59 -4.86 -11.50 -4.65
CA ASN A 59 -4.18 -12.45 -3.77
C ASN A 59 -4.89 -12.62 -2.41
N SER A 60 -6.16 -12.23 -2.31
CA SER A 60 -7.00 -12.32 -1.11
C SER A 60 -6.53 -11.48 0.09
N ILE A 61 -5.54 -10.61 -0.10
CA ILE A 61 -5.08 -9.70 0.96
C ILE A 61 -5.92 -8.42 0.90
N GLU A 62 -6.46 -8.03 2.04
CA GLU A 62 -7.13 -6.75 2.20
C GLU A 62 -6.14 -5.67 2.61
N VAL A 63 -6.15 -4.57 1.86
CA VAL A 63 -5.27 -3.44 2.08
C VAL A 63 -6.06 -2.14 2.09
N THR A 64 -5.57 -1.15 2.84
CA THR A 64 -6.07 0.22 2.75
C THR A 64 -5.23 0.98 1.75
N ALA A 65 -5.88 1.55 0.75
CA ALA A 65 -5.24 2.34 -0.30
C ALA A 65 -5.77 3.78 -0.28
N TYR A 66 -4.86 4.73 -0.54
CA TYR A 66 -5.19 6.15 -0.66
C TYR A 66 -5.72 6.46 -2.05
N ILE A 67 -6.78 7.28 -2.11
CA ILE A 67 -7.35 7.77 -3.36
C ILE A 67 -6.70 9.13 -3.66
N PRO A 68 -5.85 9.24 -4.68
CA PRO A 68 -5.25 10.52 -5.06
C PRO A 68 -6.27 11.41 -5.78
N GLY A 69 -6.00 12.72 -5.77
CA GLY A 69 -6.84 13.72 -6.45
C GLY A 69 -7.93 14.33 -5.57
N ILE A 70 -8.70 15.24 -6.17
CA ILE A 70 -9.74 16.02 -5.48
C ILE A 70 -11.08 15.28 -5.50
N GLY A 71 -11.47 14.66 -6.61
CA GLY A 71 -12.71 13.90 -6.76
C GLY A 71 -12.46 12.41 -7.00
N HIS A 72 -13.43 11.56 -6.65
CA HIS A 72 -13.45 10.14 -7.02
C HIS A 72 -14.88 9.66 -7.20
N ASN A 73 -15.09 8.72 -8.12
CA ASN A 73 -16.37 8.03 -8.35
C ASN A 73 -16.33 6.57 -7.89
N LEU A 74 -15.46 6.24 -6.91
CA LEU A 74 -15.33 4.86 -6.44
C LEU A 74 -16.48 4.55 -5.49
N GLN A 75 -17.13 3.43 -5.75
CA GLN A 75 -18.18 2.86 -4.92
C GLN A 75 -17.69 1.53 -4.33
N GLU A 76 -18.54 0.90 -3.54
CA GLU A 76 -18.33 -0.51 -3.16
C GLU A 76 -18.32 -1.37 -4.43
N HIS A 77 -17.52 -2.44 -4.41
CA HIS A 77 -17.29 -3.36 -5.53
C HIS A 77 -16.63 -2.78 -6.78
N SER A 78 -16.24 -1.50 -6.77
CA SER A 78 -15.48 -0.91 -7.87
C SER A 78 -14.13 -1.62 -8.04
N VAL A 79 -13.79 -1.98 -9.28
CA VAL A 79 -12.50 -2.58 -9.63
C VAL A 79 -11.46 -1.48 -9.75
N VAL A 80 -10.34 -1.63 -9.04
CA VAL A 80 -9.25 -0.66 -9.01
C VAL A 80 -7.90 -1.33 -9.19
N LEU A 81 -6.93 -0.53 -9.61
CA LEU A 81 -5.54 -0.92 -9.68
C LEU A 81 -4.76 -0.16 -8.61
N ILE A 82 -3.89 -0.87 -7.91
CA ILE A 82 -3.13 -0.37 -6.77
C ILE A 82 -1.64 -0.39 -7.09
N ARG A 83 -0.94 0.66 -6.68
CA ARG A 83 0.53 0.73 -6.63
C ARG A 83 1.03 0.87 -5.20
N GLY A 84 2.31 0.54 -5.00
CA GLY A 84 3.01 0.81 -3.75
C GLY A 84 3.25 2.30 -3.54
N GLY A 85 3.20 2.74 -2.27
CA GLY A 85 3.55 4.10 -1.87
C GLY A 85 2.93 4.42 -0.52
N ARG A 86 3.77 4.76 0.45
CA ARG A 86 3.29 5.09 1.79
C ARG A 86 2.84 6.54 1.85
N VAL A 87 1.60 6.75 2.31
CA VAL A 87 1.14 8.09 2.68
C VAL A 87 1.73 8.42 4.06
N LYS A 88 2.57 9.46 4.12
CA LYS A 88 3.25 9.86 5.37
C LYS A 88 2.25 10.24 6.47
N ASP A 89 1.16 10.89 6.08
CA ASP A 89 0.16 11.43 7.00
C ASP A 89 -0.75 10.36 7.63
N LEU A 90 -0.99 9.26 6.92
CA LEU A 90 -1.93 8.23 7.34
C LEU A 90 -1.19 6.99 7.86
N PRO A 91 -1.34 6.62 9.14
CA PRO A 91 -0.77 5.37 9.63
C PRO A 91 -1.45 4.18 8.95
N GLY A 92 -0.65 3.18 8.55
CA GLY A 92 -1.16 1.93 7.96
C GLY A 92 -1.50 2.01 6.47
N VAL A 93 -1.53 3.19 5.84
CA VAL A 93 -1.81 3.34 4.40
C VAL A 93 -0.51 3.29 3.61
N ARG A 94 -0.24 2.13 2.99
CA ARG A 94 1.01 1.82 2.27
C ARG A 94 0.85 1.75 0.75
N TYR A 95 -0.36 2.02 0.27
CA TYR A 95 -0.74 1.82 -1.12
C TYR A 95 -1.50 3.03 -1.65
N HIS A 96 -1.37 3.27 -2.94
CA HIS A 96 -2.14 4.27 -3.67
C HIS A 96 -2.96 3.59 -4.75
N ILE A 97 -4.19 4.06 -4.94
CA ILE A 97 -4.97 3.72 -6.11
C ILE A 97 -4.39 4.47 -7.30
N VAL A 98 -4.12 3.75 -8.37
CA VAL A 98 -3.84 4.28 -9.70
C VAL A 98 -5.18 4.18 -10.40
N ALA A 99 -5.86 5.31 -10.59
CA ALA A 99 -7.17 5.34 -11.24
C ALA A 99 -7.09 4.56 -12.56
N VAL A 100 -7.96 3.56 -12.72
CA VAL A 100 -8.14 2.87 -14.01
C VAL A 100 -9.21 3.65 -14.77
N PRO A 101 -8.96 4.05 -16.02
CA PRO A 101 -9.98 4.68 -16.83
C PRO A 101 -11.05 3.64 -17.19
N TRP A 102 -12.31 4.03 -17.02
CA TRP A 102 -13.51 3.53 -17.69
C TRP A 102 -13.38 2.18 -18.41
N ILE A 103 -13.39 1.07 -17.67
CA ILE A 103 -13.89 -0.19 -18.23
C ILE A 103 -15.34 -0.29 -17.73
N GLN A 104 -16.22 0.45 -18.40
CA GLN A 104 -17.60 -0.02 -18.58
C GLN A 104 -17.48 -1.26 -19.49
N LEU A 105 -17.50 -2.45 -18.89
CA LEU A 105 -17.89 -3.66 -19.60
C LEU A 105 -19.25 -4.06 -19.05
N ALA A 106 -20.27 -3.56 -19.75
CA ALA A 106 -21.66 -3.99 -19.88
C ALA A 106 -22.54 -2.73 -20.04
#